data_AF-A0A7V3VWT9-F1
#
_entry.id   AF-A0A7V3VWT9-F1
#
_cell.length_a   1.000
_cell.length_b   1.000
_cell.length_c   1.000
_cell.angle_alpha   90.00
_cell.angle_beta   90.00
_cell.angle_gamma   90.00
#
_symmetry.space_group_name_H-M   'P 1'
#
loop_
_entity.id
_entity.type
_entity.pdbx_description
1 polymer ?
#
loop_
_entity_poly.entity_id
_entity_poly.type
_entity_poly.pdbx_seq_one_letter_code
_entity_poly.pdbx_strand_id
1 'polypeptide(L)'
;MHAPHHNTDPHLAGDALDEKELAFGPLAIVGGCGHVGLPLALAFAAQGHSVDLLDTSRERVALVNSGRMPFHEDDAEPLLAQSIRTGRIKATTDPAVLEDAAAIIVTIGTPVDEYLDPAVRAFDHALTQLLCQVRPGQW
;
A
#
# COMPACT_ATOMS: atom_id res chain seq x y z
N MET A 1 26.61 57.29 6.31
CA MET A 1 27.37 56.18 5.71
C MET A 1 27.33 54.99 6.66
N HIS A 2 26.35 54.11 6.50
CA HIS A 2 26.45 52.69 6.83
C HIS A 2 25.24 51.99 6.18
N ALA A 3 25.51 51.12 5.21
CA ALA A 3 24.57 50.13 4.68
C ALA A 3 25.17 48.74 4.98
N PRO A 4 24.48 47.64 4.68
CA PRO A 4 23.34 47.05 5.36
C PRO A 4 23.73 45.67 5.95
N HIS A 5 22.86 45.03 6.75
CA HIS A 5 22.93 43.57 6.91
C HIS A 5 21.60 42.96 6.47
N HIS A 6 21.54 42.67 5.17
CA HIS A 6 20.67 41.64 4.64
C HIS A 6 21.13 40.31 5.23
N ASN A 7 20.29 39.68 6.04
CA ASN A 7 20.50 38.29 6.44
C ASN A 7 20.16 37.41 5.22
N THR A 8 21.17 37.11 4.41
CA THR A 8 21.11 36.04 3.41
C THR A 8 21.47 34.76 4.13
N ASP A 9 20.49 34.14 4.78
CA ASP A 9 20.65 32.80 5.33
C ASP A 9 20.25 31.79 4.23
N PRO A 10 21.21 31.08 3.60
CA PRO A 10 20.93 30.16 2.48
C PRO A 10 20.24 28.86 2.92
N HIS A 11 19.92 28.68 4.20
CA HIS A 11 19.32 27.47 4.75
C HIS A 11 17.78 27.45 4.77
N LEU A 12 17.11 28.46 4.19
CA LEU A 12 15.65 28.49 3.97
C LEU A 12 15.26 28.36 2.48
N ALA A 13 16.12 27.78 1.65
CA ALA A 13 15.67 27.18 0.40
C ALA A 13 15.32 25.73 0.73
N GLY A 14 14.03 25.37 0.64
CA GLY A 14 13.56 24.02 0.89
C GLY A 14 14.42 23.04 0.10
N ASP A 15 15.13 22.17 0.82
CA ASP A 15 15.80 21.03 0.24
C ASP A 15 14.72 20.29 -0.55
N ALA A 16 14.82 20.39 -1.88
CA ALA A 16 14.14 19.49 -2.78
C ALA A 16 14.53 18.11 -2.28
N LEU A 17 13.53 17.38 -1.74
CA LEU A 17 13.73 16.03 -1.26
C LEU A 17 14.42 15.27 -2.39
N ASP A 18 15.67 14.90 -2.11
CA ASP A 18 16.61 14.30 -3.03
C ASP A 18 15.85 13.22 -3.83
N GLU A 19 15.67 13.44 -5.13
CA GLU A 19 14.96 12.54 -6.08
C GLU A 19 15.75 11.23 -6.30
N LYS A 20 16.46 10.75 -5.29
CA LYS A 20 16.97 9.38 -5.22
C LYS A 20 15.82 8.45 -4.89
N GLU A 21 14.98 8.28 -5.90
CA GLU A 21 14.73 6.97 -6.48
C GLU A 21 14.75 5.86 -5.44
N LEU A 22 13.60 5.63 -4.77
CA LEU A 22 13.27 4.26 -4.44
C LEU A 22 13.17 3.53 -5.77
N ALA A 23 14.29 2.97 -6.24
CA ALA A 23 14.37 2.02 -7.34
C ALA A 23 13.80 0.66 -6.92
N PHE A 24 12.67 0.69 -6.20
CA PHE A 24 11.98 -0.46 -5.67
C PHE A 24 10.57 -0.37 -6.21
N GLY A 25 10.05 -1.46 -6.77
CA GLY A 25 8.75 -1.51 -7.42
C GLY A 25 7.57 -1.15 -6.49
N PRO A 26 6.32 -1.43 -6.88
CA PRO A 26 5.17 -1.12 -6.03
C PRO A 26 5.25 -1.87 -4.68
N LEU A 27 4.66 -1.30 -3.64
CA LEU A 27 4.35 -2.05 -2.42
C LEU A 27 3.20 -3.01 -2.75
N ALA A 28 3.29 -4.28 -2.36
CA ALA A 28 2.19 -5.21 -2.50
C ALA A 28 1.52 -5.44 -1.15
N ILE A 29 0.19 -5.34 -1.09
CA ILE A 29 -0.60 -5.62 0.12
C ILE A 29 -1.55 -6.77 -0.14
N VAL A 30 -1.35 -7.88 0.58
CA VAL A 30 -2.16 -9.11 0.51
C VAL A 30 -3.31 -9.02 1.50
N GLY A 31 -4.52 -9.42 1.09
CA GLY A 31 -5.75 -9.03 1.78
C GLY A 31 -6.06 -7.54 1.58
N GLY A 32 -5.52 -6.99 0.49
CA GLY A 32 -5.37 -5.55 0.28
C GLY A 32 -6.68 -4.77 0.17
N CYS A 33 -7.79 -5.43 -0.16
CA CYS A 33 -9.09 -4.76 -0.25
C CYS A 33 -9.90 -4.86 1.06
N GLY A 34 -9.30 -5.36 2.14
CA GLY A 34 -9.91 -5.47 3.46
C GLY A 34 -9.77 -4.20 4.32
N HIS A 35 -10.35 -4.27 5.53
CA HIS A 35 -10.39 -3.16 6.49
C HIS A 35 -9.02 -2.67 6.97
N VAL A 36 -7.98 -3.50 6.89
CA VAL A 36 -6.62 -3.11 7.25
C VAL A 36 -5.82 -2.74 6.00
N GLY A 37 -5.87 -3.58 4.96
CA GLY A 37 -5.05 -3.41 3.76
C GLY A 37 -5.39 -2.13 2.97
N LEU A 38 -6.68 -1.81 2.80
CA LEU A 38 -7.08 -0.70 1.93
C LEU A 38 -6.78 0.68 2.57
N PRO A 39 -7.07 0.94 3.85
CA PRO A 39 -6.64 2.18 4.50
C PRO A 39 -5.12 2.32 4.54
N LEU A 40 -4.40 1.21 4.74
CA LEU A 40 -2.93 1.21 4.69
C LEU A 40 -2.40 1.59 3.29
N ALA A 41 -3.02 1.07 2.23
CA ALA A 41 -2.68 1.45 0.86
C ALA A 41 -2.92 2.94 0.59
N LEU A 42 -4.02 3.50 1.10
CA LEU A 42 -4.30 4.93 0.99
C LEU A 42 -3.24 5.77 1.71
N ALA A 43 -2.80 5.35 2.89
CA ALA A 43 -1.72 6.02 3.63
C ALA A 43 -0.41 6.03 2.83
N PHE A 44 -0.01 4.89 2.24
CA PHE A 44 1.17 4.83 1.38
C PHE A 44 1.04 5.65 0.10
N ALA A 45 -0.12 5.60 -0.56
CA ALA A 45 -0.40 6.39 -1.76
C ALA A 45 -0.36 7.90 -1.49
N ALA A 46 -0.78 8.32 -0.28
CA ALA A 46 -0.68 9.72 0.16
C ALA A 46 0.77 10.18 0.33
N GLN A 47 1.69 9.28 0.67
CA GLN A 47 3.13 9.54 0.72
C GLN A 47 3.82 9.39 -0.65
N GLY A 48 3.06 9.10 -1.71
CA GLY A 48 3.57 9.02 -3.08
C GLY A 48 4.00 7.63 -3.55
N HIS A 49 3.84 6.59 -2.72
CA HIS A 49 4.15 5.22 -3.13
C HIS A 49 3.10 4.67 -4.11
N SER A 50 3.53 3.79 -5.00
CA SER A 50 2.63 2.93 -5.78
C SER A 50 2.33 1.67 -4.98
N VAL A 51 1.06 1.24 -4.96
CA VAL A 51 0.58 0.12 -4.17
C VAL A 51 -0.30 -0.79 -5.02
N ASP A 52 0.07 -2.07 -5.06
CA ASP A 52 -0.74 -3.13 -5.64
C ASP A 52 -1.47 -3.88 -4.51
N LEU A 53 -2.80 -3.85 -4.54
CA LEU A 53 -3.68 -4.56 -3.62
C LEU A 53 -4.00 -5.94 -4.20
N LEU A 54 -3.47 -6.99 -3.56
CA LEU A 54 -3.82 -8.37 -3.88
C LEU A 54 -4.92 -8.85 -2.92
N ASP A 55 -6.06 -9.25 -3.48
CA ASP A 55 -7.17 -9.80 -2.71
C ASP A 55 -7.82 -10.97 -3.44
N THR A 56 -8.39 -11.93 -2.70
CA THR A 56 -9.08 -13.08 -3.29
C THR A 56 -10.51 -12.74 -3.73
N SER A 57 -11.11 -11.68 -3.17
CA SER A 57 -12.47 -11.26 -3.50
C SER A 57 -12.50 -10.41 -4.77
N ARG A 58 -12.90 -11.03 -5.88
CA ARG A 58 -13.13 -10.35 -7.18
C ARG A 58 -14.10 -9.17 -7.06
N GLU A 59 -15.11 -9.28 -6.20
CA GLU A 59 -16.09 -8.22 -5.96
C GLU A 59 -15.45 -7.00 -5.33
N ARG A 60 -14.65 -7.19 -4.26
CA ARG A 60 -13.95 -6.08 -3.59
C ARG A 60 -12.93 -5.44 -4.52
N VAL A 61 -12.19 -6.24 -5.28
CA VAL A 61 -11.24 -5.76 -6.29
C VAL A 61 -11.95 -4.88 -7.33
N ALA A 62 -13.11 -5.30 -7.83
CA ALA A 62 -13.88 -4.52 -8.80
C ALA A 62 -14.39 -3.20 -8.20
N LEU A 63 -14.89 -3.21 -6.96
CA LEU A 63 -15.32 -1.99 -6.26
C LEU A 63 -14.16 -1.02 -6.09
N VAL A 64 -13.02 -1.50 -5.58
CA VAL A 64 -11.83 -0.66 -5.35
C VAL A 64 -11.32 -0.04 -6.65
N ASN A 65 -11.22 -0.83 -7.73
CA ASN A 65 -10.80 -0.32 -9.04
C ASN A 65 -11.82 0.65 -9.67
N SER A 66 -13.08 0.64 -9.22
CA SER A 66 -14.08 1.65 -9.61
C SER A 66 -14.00 2.95 -8.79
N GLY A 67 -13.02 3.04 -7.86
CA GLY A 67 -12.87 4.17 -6.95
C GLY A 67 -13.87 4.18 -5.79
N ARG A 68 -14.48 3.03 -5.48
CA ARG A 68 -15.49 2.89 -4.43
C ARG A 68 -14.98 2.07 -3.26
N MET A 69 -15.34 2.47 -2.04
CA MET A 69 -14.96 1.72 -0.84
C MET A 69 -15.85 0.47 -0.68
N PRO A 70 -15.28 -0.71 -0.39
CA PRO A 70 -16.05 -1.94 -0.15
C PRO A 70 -16.67 -2.01 1.26
N PHE A 71 -16.41 -1.01 2.10
CA PHE A 71 -16.94 -0.85 3.45
C PHE A 71 -16.98 0.64 3.82
N HIS A 72 -17.62 0.98 4.95
CA HIS A 72 -17.66 2.35 5.44
C HIS A 72 -16.34 2.74 6.10
N GLU A 73 -15.74 3.82 5.62
CA GLU A 73 -14.57 4.48 6.19
C GLU A 73 -14.70 5.97 5.88
N ASP A 74 -14.50 6.81 6.89
CA ASP A 74 -14.77 8.24 6.77
C ASP A 74 -13.77 8.89 5.80
N ASP A 75 -14.29 9.71 4.89
CA ASP A 75 -13.52 10.48 3.90
C ASP A 75 -12.60 9.67 2.96
N ALA A 76 -12.69 8.33 2.94
CA ALA A 76 -11.78 7.46 2.20
C ALA A 76 -12.11 7.32 0.70
N GLU A 77 -13.38 7.36 0.32
CA GLU A 77 -13.78 7.15 -1.09
C GLU A 77 -13.20 8.20 -2.06
N PRO A 78 -13.23 9.52 -1.75
CA PRO A 78 -12.55 10.52 -2.59
C PRO A 78 -11.05 10.29 -2.73
N LEU A 79 -10.38 9.88 -1.64
CA LEU A 79 -8.95 9.57 -1.63
C LEU A 79 -8.63 8.35 -2.49
N LEU A 80 -9.48 7.33 -2.40
CA LEU A 80 -9.37 6.13 -3.24
C LEU A 80 -9.57 6.47 -4.72
N ALA A 81 -10.64 7.18 -5.07
CA ALA A 81 -10.90 7.59 -6.44
C ALA A 81 -9.73 8.39 -7.04
N GLN A 82 -9.12 9.28 -6.26
CA GLN A 82 -7.90 10.00 -6.67
C GLN A 82 -6.71 9.06 -6.85
N SER A 83 -6.50 8.12 -5.94
CA SER A 83 -5.37 7.18 -5.97
C SER A 83 -5.46 6.21 -7.15
N ILE A 84 -6.66 5.72 -7.49
CA ILE A 84 -6.92 4.94 -8.69
C ILE A 84 -6.65 5.78 -9.95
N ARG A 85 -7.21 6.99 -10.02
CA ARG A 85 -7.06 7.88 -11.19
C ARG A 85 -5.60 8.26 -11.46
N THR A 86 -4.81 8.43 -10.40
CA THR A 86 -3.37 8.73 -10.50
C THR A 86 -2.51 7.48 -10.71
N GLY A 87 -3.12 6.29 -10.68
CA GLY A 87 -2.42 5.02 -10.85
C GLY A 87 -1.58 4.59 -9.64
N ARG A 88 -1.68 5.29 -8.50
CA ARG A 88 -0.96 4.96 -7.27
C ARG A 88 -1.51 3.74 -6.56
N ILE A 89 -2.79 3.43 -6.76
CA ILE A 89 -3.39 2.18 -6.27
C ILE A 89 -3.94 1.40 -7.45
N LYS A 90 -3.68 0.10 -7.46
CA LYS A 90 -4.33 -0.87 -8.35
C LYS A 90 -4.72 -2.09 -7.52
N ALA A 91 -5.90 -2.64 -7.77
CA ALA A 91 -6.32 -3.89 -7.14
C ALA A 91 -6.37 -5.03 -8.14
N THR A 92 -5.98 -6.23 -7.71
CA THR A 92 -5.99 -7.44 -8.53
C THR A 92 -6.27 -8.68 -7.70
N THR A 93 -6.65 -9.77 -8.39
CA THR A 93 -6.66 -11.12 -7.83
C THR A 93 -5.48 -11.97 -8.34
N ASP A 94 -4.60 -11.39 -9.16
CA ASP A 94 -3.48 -12.09 -9.77
C ASP A 94 -2.24 -11.95 -8.86
N PRO A 95 -1.71 -13.06 -8.30
CA PRO A 95 -0.54 -13.02 -7.43
C PRO A 95 0.76 -12.64 -8.17
N ALA A 96 0.78 -12.57 -9.51
CA ALA A 96 1.96 -12.15 -10.27
C ALA A 96 2.49 -10.75 -9.88
N VAL A 97 1.65 -9.88 -9.29
CA VAL A 97 2.08 -8.56 -8.79
C VAL A 97 3.13 -8.63 -7.67
N LEU A 98 3.23 -9.76 -6.99
CA LEU A 98 4.20 -9.96 -5.90
C LEU A 98 5.63 -10.07 -6.43
N GLU A 99 5.79 -10.51 -7.68
CA GLU A 99 7.09 -10.75 -8.27
C GLU A 99 7.92 -9.45 -8.40
N ASP A 100 7.26 -8.35 -8.73
CA ASP A 100 7.89 -7.04 -8.95
C ASP A 100 7.75 -6.11 -7.74
N ALA A 101 7.22 -6.61 -6.63
CA ALA A 101 6.98 -5.82 -5.43
C ALA A 101 8.29 -5.40 -4.73
N ALA A 102 8.35 -4.17 -4.23
CA ALA A 102 9.44 -3.72 -3.35
C ALA A 102 9.42 -4.41 -1.99
N ALA A 103 8.22 -4.55 -1.45
CA ALA A 103 7.93 -5.15 -0.16
C ALA A 103 6.52 -5.73 -0.20
N ILE A 104 6.29 -6.79 0.59
CA ILE A 104 5.01 -7.48 0.67
C ILE A 104 4.48 -7.35 2.10
N ILE A 105 3.29 -6.79 2.23
CA ILE A 105 2.59 -6.61 3.51
C ILE A 105 1.38 -7.54 3.52
N VAL A 106 1.27 -8.37 4.55
CA VAL A 106 0.17 -9.35 4.65
C VAL A 106 -0.82 -8.88 5.71
N THR A 107 -2.06 -8.63 5.29
CA THR A 107 -3.16 -8.11 6.14
C THR A 107 -4.37 -9.06 6.17
N ILE A 108 -4.14 -10.35 5.89
CA ILE A 108 -5.19 -11.36 5.96
C ILE A 108 -5.68 -11.51 7.41
N GLY A 109 -6.99 -11.57 7.59
CA GLY A 109 -7.56 -11.84 8.90
C GLY A 109 -7.10 -13.21 9.41
N THR A 110 -6.73 -13.26 10.68
CA THR A 110 -6.51 -14.50 11.45
C THR A 110 -7.79 -14.78 12.23
N PRO A 111 -8.81 -15.44 11.63
CA PRO A 111 -10.00 -15.80 12.38
C PRO A 111 -9.59 -16.67 13.57
N VAL A 112 -9.96 -16.25 14.77
CA VAL A 112 -9.82 -17.04 16.00
C VAL A 112 -11.06 -17.91 16.15
N ASP A 113 -10.90 -19.16 16.54
CA ASP A 113 -12.02 -20.04 16.84
C ASP A 113 -12.65 -19.72 18.21
N GLU A 114 -13.68 -20.47 18.61
CA GLU A 114 -14.41 -20.26 19.87
C GLU A 114 -13.54 -20.46 21.13
N TYR A 115 -12.32 -20.97 20.99
CA TYR A 115 -11.34 -21.15 22.05
C TYR A 115 -10.23 -20.09 22.07
N LEU A 116 -10.36 -19.03 21.25
CA LEU A 116 -9.33 -18.03 21.00
C LEU A 116 -8.05 -18.61 20.36
N ASP A 117 -8.14 -19.80 19.77
CA ASP A 117 -7.03 -20.35 19.01
C ASP A 117 -7.04 -19.68 17.63
N PRO A 118 -6.00 -18.92 17.25
CA PRO A 118 -5.92 -18.40 15.90
C PRO A 118 -5.95 -19.57 14.92
N ALA A 119 -6.82 -19.53 13.92
CA ALA A 119 -6.83 -20.51 12.85
C ALA A 119 -5.59 -20.31 11.96
N VAL A 120 -4.43 -20.76 12.44
CA VAL A 120 -3.10 -20.63 11.82
C VAL A 120 -3.09 -21.20 10.40
N ARG A 121 -3.99 -22.15 10.08
CA ARG A 121 -4.10 -22.77 8.76
C ARG A 121 -4.41 -21.80 7.62
N ALA A 122 -5.23 -20.76 7.86
CA ALA A 122 -5.53 -19.76 6.82
C ALA A 122 -4.30 -18.90 6.51
N PHE A 123 -3.51 -18.62 7.54
CA PHE A 123 -2.22 -17.95 7.43
C PHE A 123 -1.19 -18.84 6.72
N ASP A 124 -1.08 -20.11 7.09
CA ASP A 124 -0.17 -21.08 6.45
C ASP A 124 -0.45 -21.25 4.96
N HIS A 125 -1.73 -21.31 4.57
CA HIS A 125 -2.11 -21.45 3.16
C HIS A 125 -1.72 -20.20 2.36
N ALA A 126 -2.04 -19.01 2.87
CA ALA A 126 -1.66 -17.75 2.23
C ALA A 126 -0.13 -17.60 2.17
N LEU A 127 0.58 -17.91 3.25
CA LEU A 127 2.04 -17.84 3.31
C LEU A 127 2.68 -18.82 2.32
N THR A 128 2.17 -20.05 2.21
CA THR A 128 2.68 -21.04 1.25
C THR A 128 2.49 -20.57 -0.20
N GLN A 129 1.36 -19.95 -0.52
CA GLN A 129 1.13 -19.38 -1.86
C GLN A 129 2.02 -18.17 -2.14
N LEU A 130 2.28 -17.35 -1.11
CA LEU A 130 3.15 -16.19 -1.18
C LEU A 130 4.60 -16.59 -1.43
N LEU A 131 5.13 -17.54 -0.66
CA LEU A 131 6.55 -17.95 -0.72
C LEU A 131 7.00 -18.41 -2.12
N CYS A 132 6.09 -18.93 -2.95
CA CYS A 132 6.40 -19.31 -4.33
C CYS A 132 6.65 -18.11 -5.27
N GLN A 133 6.24 -16.91 -4.87
CA GLN A 133 6.28 -15.69 -5.68
C GLN A 133 7.35 -14.69 -5.20
N VAL A 134 7.93 -14.91 -4.02
CA VAL A 134 8.90 -13.99 -3.39
C VAL A 134 10.31 -14.19 -3.96
N ARG A 135 10.99 -13.08 -4.27
CA ARG A 135 12.39 -13.04 -4.74
C ARG A 135 13.35 -12.69 -3.59
N PRO A 136 14.65 -13.05 -3.68
CA PRO A 136 15.65 -12.64 -2.69
C PRO A 136 15.69 -11.11 -2.52
N GLY A 137 15.70 -10.64 -1.27
CA GLY A 137 15.73 -9.21 -0.93
C GLY A 137 14.36 -8.60 -0.57
N GLN A 138 13.27 -9.36 -0.67
CA GLN A 138 11.92 -8.95 -0.23
C GLN A 138 11.58 -9.36 1.22
N TRP A 139 12.55 -9.91 1.97
CA TRP A 139 12.41 -10.40 3.35
C TRP A 139 13.66 -10.10 4.18
#